data_AF-A0A813PEX2-F1
#
_entry.id   AF-A0A813PEX2-F1
#
_cell.length_a   1.000
_cell.length_b   1.000
_cell.length_c   1.000
_cell.angle_alpha   90.00
_cell.angle_beta   90.00
_cell.angle_gamma   90.00
#
_symmetry.space_group_name_H-M   'P 1'
#
loop_
_entity.id
_entity.type
_entity.pdbx_description
1 polymer ?
#
loop_
_entity_poly.entity_id
_entity_poly.type
_entity_poly.pdbx_seq_one_letter_code
_entity_poly.pdbx_strand_id
1 'polypeptide(L)' 'MANSTIKFEYIQSNHFKQEDECDENTQKKGFEVLSDGFVYVKKKSNKDSNYWKGKHPKCKASLTINFNNEIVGVSHSIVE' A
#
# COMPACT_ATOMS: atom_id res chain seq x y z
N MET A 1 13.51 -2.07 -24.66
CA MET A 1 13.32 -2.68 -23.34
C MET A 1 12.31 -1.82 -22.61
N ALA A 2 11.07 -2.30 -22.42
CA ALA A 2 10.08 -1.55 -21.65
C ALA A 2 10.51 -1.58 -20.18
N ASN A 3 10.98 -0.44 -19.66
CA ASN A 3 11.08 -0.24 -18.22
C ASN A 3 9.64 -0.15 -17.70
N SER A 4 9.05 -1.29 -17.35
CA SER A 4 7.76 -1.35 -16.69
C SER A 4 7.90 -0.75 -15.30
N THR A 5 7.82 0.57 -15.20
CA THR A 5 7.71 1.27 -13.92
C THR A 5 6.37 0.89 -13.33
N ILE A 6 6.39 0.07 -12.27
CA ILE A 6 5.19 -0.28 -11.52
C ILE A 6 4.57 1.02 -11.00
N LYS A 7 3.32 1.27 -11.38
CA LYS A 7 2.56 2.44 -10.95
C LYS A 7 1.62 2.04 -9.83
N PHE A 8 1.35 2.98 -8.93
CA PHE A 8 0.41 2.79 -7.85
C PHE A 8 -0.44 4.04 -7.64
N GLU A 9 -1.63 3.85 -7.10
CA GLU A 9 -2.56 4.91 -6.76
C GLU A 9 -3.11 4.68 -5.35
N TYR A 10 -3.34 5.76 -4.61
CA TYR A 10 -4.02 5.68 -3.32
C TYR A 10 -5.52 5.75 -3.54
N ILE A 11 -6.25 4.75 -3.05
CA ILE A 11 -7.70 4.72 -3.09
C ILE A 11 -8.24 4.81 -1.66
N GLN A 12 -9.35 5.51 -1.46
CA GLN A 12 -9.97 5.60 -0.15
C GLN A 12 -10.65 4.26 0.20
N SER A 13 -10.33 3.71 1.37
CA SER A 13 -10.95 2.48 1.84
C SER A 13 -12.35 2.75 2.38
N ASN A 14 -13.36 2.10 1.82
CA ASN A 14 -14.74 2.13 2.32
C ASN A 14 -14.92 1.52 3.74
N HIS A 15 -13.87 0.94 4.32
CA HIS A 15 -13.95 0.21 5.59
C HIS A 15 -13.48 1.02 6.82
N PHE A 16 -12.97 2.24 6.62
CA PHE A 16 -12.51 3.09 7.72
C PHE A 16 -13.60 4.09 8.07
N LYS A 17 -14.27 3.92 9.22
CA LYS A 17 -15.03 5.00 9.85
C LYS A 17 -14.01 6.00 10.37
N GLN A 18 -14.11 7.23 9.90
CA GLN A 18 -13.29 8.34 10.35
C GLN A 18 -13.61 8.57 11.84
N GLU A 19 -12.76 8.09 12.74
CA GLU A 19 -12.75 8.53 14.12
C GLU A 19 -11.55 9.46 14.28
N ASP A 20 -11.86 10.69 14.66
CA ASP A 20 -10.96 11.82 14.87
C ASP A 20 -9.69 11.44 15.64
N GLU A 21 -8.54 11.49 14.95
CA GLU A 21 -7.26 11.68 15.62
C GLU A 21 -6.29 12.41 14.67
N CYS A 22 -6.15 13.71 14.90
CA CYS A 22 -5.21 14.61 14.24
C CYS A 22 -3.79 14.32 14.74
N ASP A 23 -3.06 13.49 14.00
CA ASP A 23 -1.60 13.46 14.08
C ASP A 23 -1.04 13.54 12.66
N GLU A 24 -0.17 14.51 12.39
CA GLU A 24 0.44 14.79 11.08
C GLU A 24 1.30 13.61 10.56
N ASN A 25 1.65 12.66 11.43
CA ASN A 25 2.30 11.38 11.10
C ASN A 25 1.32 10.25 10.73
N THR A 26 0.01 10.52 10.79
CA THR A 26 -1.11 9.61 10.48
C THR A 26 -1.52 9.69 9.01
N GLN A 27 -0.58 10.02 8.13
CA GLN A 27 -0.85 10.10 6.70
C GLN A 27 -1.27 8.71 6.20
N LYS A 28 -2.58 8.58 5.95
CA LYS A 28 -3.26 7.45 5.30
C LYS A 28 -3.78 6.31 6.21
N LYS A 29 -4.25 6.59 7.43
CA LYS A 29 -5.29 5.72 8.03
C LYS A 29 -6.55 5.87 7.16
N GLY A 30 -6.97 4.79 6.48
CA GLY A 30 -8.16 4.80 5.61
C GLY A 30 -7.89 4.89 4.10
N PHE A 31 -6.66 4.73 3.64
CA PHE A 31 -6.36 4.48 2.22
C PHE A 31 -5.81 3.08 2.01
N GLU A 32 -6.11 2.53 0.84
CA GLU A 32 -5.52 1.35 0.22
C GLU A 32 -4.62 1.81 -0.94
N VAL A 33 -3.73 0.93 -1.38
CA VAL A 33 -2.96 1.14 -2.60
C VAL A 33 -3.45 0.20 -3.68
N LEU A 34 -3.77 0.73 -4.84
CA LEU A 34 -3.99 -0.04 -6.06
C LEU A 34 -2.68 -0.04 -6.86
N SER A 35 -2.15 -1.21 -7.17
CA SER A 35 -0.96 -1.36 -8.01
C SER A 35 -1.10 -2.62 -8.85
N ASP A 36 -0.88 -2.51 -10.16
CA ASP A 36 -0.93 -3.64 -11.10
C ASP A 36 -2.22 -4.49 -11.01
N GLY A 37 -3.36 -3.85 -10.73
CA GLY A 37 -4.65 -4.52 -10.57
C GLY A 37 -4.88 -5.19 -9.20
N PHE A 38 -3.91 -5.12 -8.28
CA PHE A 38 -4.04 -5.62 -6.91
C PHE A 38 -4.27 -4.49 -5.92
N VAL A 39 -5.14 -4.76 -4.93
CA VAL A 39 -5.39 -3.85 -3.81
C VAL A 39 -4.56 -4.28 -2.61
N TYR A 40 -3.83 -3.34 -2.02
CA TYR A 40 -2.99 -3.53 -0.85
C TYR A 40 -3.50 -2.67 0.31
N VAL A 41 -3.53 -3.27 1.51
CA VAL A 41 -3.87 -2.59 2.76
C VAL A 41 -2.60 -2.26 3.54
N LYS A 42 -2.57 -1.08 4.16
CA LYS A 42 -1.45 -0.66 5.00
C LYS A 42 -1.33 -1.60 6.20
N LYS A 43 -0.15 -2.20 6.40
CA LYS A 43 0.09 -3.15 7.49
C LYS A 43 1.07 -2.63 8.53
N LYS A 44 2.10 -1.89 8.13
CA LYS A 44 3.08 -1.26 9.02
C LYS A 44 3.56 0.06 8.40
N SER A 45 3.97 1.00 9.25
CA SER A 45 4.69 2.20 8.84
C SER A 45 5.97 2.28 9.65
N ASN A 46 7.07 2.59 8.99
CA ASN A 46 8.36 2.91 9.59
C ASN A 46 8.69 4.39 9.32
N LYS A 47 9.79 4.89 9.88
CA LYS A 47 10.20 6.31 9.75
C LYS A 47 10.49 6.77 8.32
N ASP A 48 10.68 5.84 7.37
CA ASP A 48 11.04 6.16 5.98
C ASP A 48 10.03 5.61 4.95
N SER A 49 9.16 4.67 5.35
CA SER A 49 8.30 3.95 4.41
C SER A 49 7.07 3.30 5.02
N ASN A 50 6.08 3.06 4.17
CA ASN A 50 4.87 2.32 4.47
C ASN A 50 4.92 0.95 3.82
N TYR A 51 4.65 -0.09 4.60
CA TYR A 51 4.52 -1.47 4.14
C TYR A 51 3.05 -1.83 3.96
N TRP A 52 2.72 -2.30 2.76
CA TRP A 52 1.40 -2.66 2.29
C TRP A 52 1.35 -4.15 1.96
N LYS A 53 0.25 -4.82 2.30
CA LYS A 53 0.03 -6.24 2.02
C LYS A 53 -1.21 -6.40 1.16
N GLY A 54 -1.18 -7.34 0.21
CA GLY A 54 -2.35 -7.68 -0.60
C GLY A 54 -3.59 -7.95 0.27
N LYS A 55 -4.72 -7.36 -0.11
CA LYS A 55 -5.99 -7.46 0.61
C LYS A 55 -6.58 -8.86 0.56
N HIS A 56 -6.40 -9.57 -0.55
CA HIS A 56 -6.95 -10.90 -0.74
C HIS A 56 -6.26 -11.91 0.21
N PRO A 57 -6.99 -12.76 0.95
CA PRO A 57 -6.43 -13.61 2.00
C PRO A 57 -5.40 -14.63 1.48
N LYS A 58 -5.55 -15.07 0.22
CA LYS A 58 -4.57 -15.95 -0.46
C LYS A 58 -3.44 -15.19 -1.15
N CYS A 59 -3.49 -13.86 -1.19
CA CYS A 59 -2.45 -13.04 -1.79
C CYS A 59 -1.33 -12.81 -0.76
N LYS A 60 -0.13 -13.28 -1.11
CA LYS A 60 1.09 -13.03 -0.34
C LYS A 60 1.88 -11.84 -0.88
N ALA A 61 1.32 -11.10 -1.83
CA ALA A 61 1.98 -9.93 -2.38
C ALA A 61 2.13 -8.82 -1.33
N SER A 62 3.22 -8.06 -1.45
CA SER A 62 3.48 -6.91 -0.62
C SER A 62 4.17 -5.81 -1.40
N LEU A 63 4.01 -4.58 -0.90
CA LEU A 63 4.50 -3.37 -1.53
C LEU A 63 5.05 -2.46 -0.44
N THR A 64 6.23 -1.88 -0.65
CA THR A 64 6.83 -0.89 0.25
C THR A 64 6.98 0.41 -0.52
N ILE A 65 6.38 1.48 0.01
CA ILE A 65 6.40 2.81 -0.59
C ILE A 65 7.03 3.78 0.40
N ASN A 66 8.08 4.48 0.00
CA ASN A 66 8.72 5.50 0.84
C ASN A 66 7.85 6.76 0.94
N PHE A 67 8.24 7.73 1.78
CA PHE A 67 7.51 9.00 1.91
C PHE A 67 7.67 9.95 0.72
N ASN A 68 8.57 9.66 -0.21
CA ASN A 68 8.68 10.35 -1.50
C ASN A 68 7.72 9.77 -2.55
N ASN A 69 6.80 8.88 -2.16
CA ASN A 69 5.90 8.14 -3.05
C ASN A 69 6.64 7.29 -4.10
N GLU A 70 7.77 6.71 -3.74
CA GLU A 70 8.52 5.78 -4.59
C GLU A 70 8.36 4.36 -4.07
N ILE A 71 8.17 3.42 -5.00
CA ILE A 71 8.18 2.00 -4.66
C ILE A 71 9.63 1.58 -4.41
N VAL A 72 9.91 1.18 -3.17
CA VAL A 72 11.25 0.71 -2.74
C VAL A 72 11.30 -0.80 -2.50
N GLY A 73 10.16 -1.49 -2.59
CA GLY A 73 10.11 -2.95 -2.51
C GLY A 73 8.79 -3.51 -3.04
N VAL A 74 8.87 -4.59 -3.81
CA VAL A 74 7.72 -5.33 -4.34
C VAL A 74 7.95 -6.81 -4.14
N SER A 75 6.94 -7.52 -3.67
CA SER A 75 6.90 -8.98 -3.67
C SER A 75 5.59 -9.42 -4.30
N HIS A 76 5.67 -10.23 -5.35
CA HIS A 76 4.52 -10.90 -5.95
C HIS A 76 4.64 -12.40 -5.65
N SER A 77 3.89 -12.86 -4.67
CA SER A 77 3.72 -14.30 -4.42
C SER A 77 2.27 -14.63 -4.75
N ILE A 78 2.05 -15.03 -5.99
CA ILE A 78 0.81 -15.69 -6.42
C ILE A 78 0.98 -17.14 -5.98
N VAL A 79 0.11 -17.59 -5.08
CA VAL A 79 0.03 -19.02 -4.78
C VAL A 79 -0.96 -19.58 -5.80
N GLU A 80 -0.44 -20.30 -6.80
CA GLU A 80 -1.26 -21.11 -7.73
C GLU A 80 -2.09 -22.15 -6.98
#